data_AF-A0A2E5XP60-F1
#
_entry.id   AF-A0A2E5XP60-F1
#
_cell.length_a   1.000
_cell.length_b   1.000
_cell.length_c   1.000
_cell.angle_alpha   90.00
_cell.angle_beta   90.00
_cell.angle_gamma   90.00
#
_symmetry.space_group_name_H-M   'P 1'
#
loop_
_entity.id
_entity.type
_entity.pdbx_description
1 polymer ?
#
loop_
_entity_poly.entity_id
_entity_poly.type
_entity_poly.pdbx_seq_one_letter_code
_entity_poly.pdbx_strand_id
1 'polypeptide(L)'
;MTQSWVHSRVLPPGVTESEYLELKTPLGEKVDELRKKAVLASPAVFLPVGGQIGDGIATWIGIDYFGYTEKHVISSMVTDFLDTSLTFTLLKVGIAGVICWFYSQAVFEYRQQHLRVLIALCLMVVGMAPALRNVFRLTLGV
;
A
#
# COMPACT_ATOMS: atom_id res chain seq x y z
N MET A 1 -7.75 36.68 -9.20
CA MET A 1 -7.92 35.28 -9.67
C MET A 1 -6.96 34.38 -8.91
N THR A 2 -7.37 33.92 -7.73
CA THR A 2 -6.62 33.00 -6.88
C THR A 2 -6.85 31.57 -7.39
N GLN A 3 -6.01 31.13 -8.33
CA GLN A 3 -6.02 29.76 -8.83
C GLN A 3 -5.55 28.81 -7.71
N SER A 4 -6.32 27.76 -7.51
CA SER A 4 -6.21 26.75 -6.46
C SER A 4 -5.01 25.81 -6.71
N TRP A 5 -3.85 26.16 -6.18
CA TRP A 5 -2.60 25.37 -6.24
C TRP A 5 -2.61 24.02 -5.47
N VAL A 6 -3.79 23.49 -5.13
CA VAL A 6 -3.95 22.41 -4.13
C VAL A 6 -4.69 21.20 -4.69
N HIS A 7 -4.49 20.84 -5.95
CA HIS A 7 -4.95 19.55 -6.46
C HIS A 7 -3.80 18.56 -6.66
N SER A 8 -3.66 17.72 -5.64
CA SER A 8 -3.35 16.29 -5.77
C SER A 8 -2.18 15.90 -6.67
N ARG A 9 -0.94 16.33 -6.38
CA ARG A 9 0.29 15.73 -6.94
C ARG A 9 0.36 15.62 -8.47
N VAL A 10 -0.51 16.36 -9.15
CA VAL A 10 -0.50 16.58 -10.57
C VAL A 10 0.14 17.95 -10.75
N LEU A 11 1.23 18.02 -11.51
CA LEU A 11 1.81 19.31 -11.87
C LEU A 11 0.77 20.14 -12.64
N PRO A 12 0.75 21.48 -12.46
CA PRO A 12 -0.12 22.33 -13.24
C PRO A 12 0.10 22.11 -14.74
N PRO A 13 -0.94 22.25 -15.58
CA PRO A 13 -0.78 22.15 -17.02
C PRO A 13 0.29 23.15 -17.50
N GLY A 14 1.35 22.64 -18.13
CA GLY A 14 2.47 23.42 -18.65
C GLY A 14 3.77 23.35 -17.84
N VAL A 15 3.78 22.78 -16.63
CA VAL A 15 5.00 22.57 -15.83
C VAL A 15 5.49 21.13 -16.00
N THR A 16 6.73 20.97 -16.43
CA THR A 16 7.38 19.65 -16.57
C THR A 16 8.05 19.21 -15.27
N GLU A 17 8.23 17.89 -15.08
CA GLU A 17 8.86 17.37 -13.87
C GLU A 17 10.29 17.92 -13.65
N SER A 18 11.05 18.09 -14.74
CA SER A 18 12.41 18.67 -14.72
C SER A 18 12.43 20.12 -14.24
N GLU A 19 11.49 20.93 -14.71
CA GLU A 19 11.37 22.35 -14.34
C GLU A 19 10.98 22.51 -12.86
N TYR A 20 10.18 21.58 -12.33
CA TYR A 20 9.84 21.54 -10.91
C TYR A 20 11.03 21.18 -10.01
N LEU A 21 11.87 20.23 -10.45
CA LEU A 21 13.06 19.81 -9.70
C LEU A 21 14.15 20.89 -9.66
N GLU A 22 14.21 21.75 -10.68
CA GLU A 22 15.15 22.88 -10.75
C GLU A 22 14.72 24.07 -9.87
N LEU A 23 13.40 24.25 -9.65
CA LEU A 23 12.85 25.34 -8.85
C LEU A 23 12.90 25.05 -7.33
N LYS A 24 14.08 24.75 -6.79
CA LYS A 24 14.27 24.52 -5.34
C LYS A 24 14.21 25.83 -4.54
N THR A 25 13.01 26.21 -4.13
CA THR A 25 12.80 27.28 -3.14
C THR A 25 12.71 26.69 -1.73
N PRO A 26 13.19 27.40 -0.67
CA PRO A 26 13.11 26.91 0.72
C PRO A 26 11.66 26.65 1.19
N LEU A 27 10.70 27.39 0.63
CA LEU A 27 9.27 27.19 0.91
C LEU A 27 8.72 25.95 0.17
N GLY A 28 9.16 25.74 -1.07
CA GLY A 28 8.81 24.56 -1.88
C GLY A 28 9.27 23.26 -1.22
N GLU A 29 10.47 23.24 -0.66
CA GLU A 29 11.02 22.06 0.03
C GLU A 29 10.19 21.66 1.26
N LYS A 30 9.77 22.63 2.08
CA LYS A 30 8.87 22.37 3.22
C LYS A 30 7.50 21.87 2.76
N VAL A 31 6.96 22.45 1.69
CA VAL A 31 5.68 22.01 1.11
C VAL A 31 5.80 20.57 0.57
N ASP A 32 6.92 20.21 -0.03
CA ASP A 32 7.17 18.85 -0.52
C ASP A 32 7.31 17.83 0.61
N GLU A 33 7.98 18.18 1.71
CA GLU A 33 8.05 17.31 2.88
C GLU A 33 6.66 17.04 3.48
N LEU A 34 5.85 18.10 3.64
CA LEU A 34 4.47 17.98 4.12
C LEU A 34 3.61 17.16 3.15
N ARG A 35 3.82 17.31 1.83
CA ARG A 35 3.14 16.51 0.80
C ARG A 35 3.54 15.04 0.84
N LYS A 36 4.81 14.71 1.07
CA LYS A 36 5.28 13.32 1.23
C LYS A 36 4.60 12.62 2.41
N LYS A 37 4.35 13.35 3.50
CA LYS A 37 3.59 12.85 4.65
C LYS A 37 2.10 12.74 4.36
N ALA A 38 1.52 13.74 3.68
CA ALA A 38 0.10 13.77 3.34
C ALA A 38 -0.32 12.71 2.31
N VAL A 39 0.60 12.26 1.45
CA VAL A 39 0.29 11.23 0.43
C VAL A 39 -0.15 9.91 1.04
N LEU A 40 0.29 9.61 2.26
CA LEU A 40 -0.09 8.42 3.01
C LEU A 40 -1.58 8.41 3.36
N ALA A 41 -2.19 9.58 3.50
CA ALA A 41 -3.64 9.73 3.73
C ALA A 41 -4.45 9.72 2.43
N SER A 42 -3.79 9.69 1.26
CA SER A 42 -4.51 9.63 -0.01
C SER A 42 -5.19 8.27 -0.18
N PRO A 43 -6.45 8.22 -0.70
CA PRO A 43 -7.16 6.96 -0.95
C PRO A 43 -6.36 5.99 -1.83
N ALA A 44 -5.56 6.52 -2.76
CA ALA A 44 -4.71 5.73 -3.67
C ALA A 44 -3.62 4.93 -2.96
N VAL A 45 -3.25 5.31 -1.72
CA VAL A 45 -2.22 4.64 -0.91
C VAL A 45 -2.87 3.93 0.28
N PHE A 46 -3.80 4.62 0.92
CA PHE A 46 -4.51 4.11 2.10
C PHE A 46 -5.25 2.79 1.82
N LEU A 47 -5.95 2.69 0.68
CA LEU A 47 -6.73 1.48 0.35
C LEU A 47 -5.85 0.26 0.06
N PRO A 48 -4.81 0.33 -0.81
CA PRO A 48 -3.88 -0.80 -1.00
C PRO A 48 -3.18 -1.24 0.29
N VAL A 49 -2.67 -0.27 1.06
CA VAL A 49 -1.92 -0.54 2.29
C VAL A 49 -2.82 -1.13 3.36
N GLY A 50 -4.02 -0.57 3.54
CA GLY A 50 -5.04 -1.10 4.44
C GLY A 50 -5.45 -2.52 4.07
N GLY A 51 -5.58 -2.83 2.78
CA GLY A 51 -5.83 -4.19 2.29
C GLY A 51 -4.70 -5.16 2.67
N GLN A 52 -3.44 -4.80 2.42
CA GLN A 52 -2.30 -5.67 2.78
C GLN A 52 -2.22 -5.93 4.29
N ILE A 53 -2.46 -4.90 5.11
CA ILE A 53 -2.48 -5.03 6.58
C ILE A 53 -3.65 -5.91 7.02
N GLY A 54 -4.85 -5.65 6.51
CA GLY A 54 -6.05 -6.44 6.81
C GLY A 54 -5.89 -7.90 6.43
N ASP A 55 -5.23 -8.19 5.31
CA ASP A 55 -4.91 -9.56 4.91
C ASP A 55 -3.92 -10.26 5.85
N GLY A 56 -2.88 -9.53 6.28
CA GLY A 56 -1.92 -10.03 7.27
C GLY A 56 -2.60 -10.34 8.60
N ILE A 57 -3.43 -9.43 9.11
CA ILE A 57 -4.21 -9.64 10.34
C ILE A 57 -5.16 -10.84 10.19
N ALA A 58 -5.87 -10.95 9.06
CA ALA A 58 -6.78 -12.06 8.84
C ALA A 58 -6.03 -13.40 8.77
N THR A 59 -4.84 -13.43 8.18
CA THR A 59 -4.00 -14.64 8.14
C THR A 59 -3.50 -15.02 9.52
N TRP A 60 -3.04 -14.03 10.30
CA TRP A 60 -2.58 -14.26 11.66
C TRP A 60 -3.72 -14.80 12.54
N ILE A 61 -4.87 -14.14 12.56
CA ILE A 61 -6.05 -14.61 13.31
C ILE A 61 -6.48 -16.00 12.81
N GLY A 62 -6.44 -16.26 11.51
CA GLY A 62 -6.79 -17.58 10.96
C GLY A 62 -5.90 -18.70 11.45
N ILE A 63 -4.61 -18.45 11.61
CA ILE A 63 -3.68 -19.49 12.07
C ILE A 63 -3.76 -19.64 13.60
N ASP A 64 -3.84 -18.53 14.36
CA ASP A 64 -3.88 -18.56 15.83
C ASP A 64 -5.23 -19.02 16.41
N TYR A 65 -6.36 -18.56 15.86
CA TYR A 65 -7.71 -18.88 16.39
C TYR A 65 -8.32 -20.15 15.81
N PHE A 66 -8.14 -20.42 14.51
CA PHE A 66 -8.67 -21.65 13.90
C PHE A 66 -7.71 -22.84 14.02
N GLY A 67 -6.48 -22.61 14.48
CA GLY A 67 -5.55 -23.66 14.90
C GLY A 67 -5.48 -24.80 13.90
N TYR A 68 -5.00 -24.54 12.68
CA TYR A 68 -4.72 -25.59 11.70
C TYR A 68 -3.59 -26.50 12.22
N THR A 69 -3.95 -27.41 13.13
CA THR A 69 -3.18 -28.62 13.44
C THR A 69 -3.44 -29.58 12.29
N GLU A 70 -2.52 -29.65 11.34
CA GLU A 70 -2.51 -30.74 10.39
C GLU A 70 -2.24 -32.06 11.11
N LYS A 71 -3.12 -33.05 10.89
CA LYS A 71 -2.98 -34.45 11.32
C LYS A 71 -1.94 -35.25 10.49
N HIS A 72 -1.09 -34.61 9.69
CA HIS A 72 -0.11 -35.28 8.83
C HIS A 72 1.34 -34.95 9.23
N VAL A 73 2.07 -36.01 9.59
CA VAL A 73 3.43 -36.06 10.15
C VAL A 73 4.52 -35.42 9.27
N ILE A 74 4.23 -35.09 8.01
CA ILE A 74 5.17 -34.44 7.09
C ILE A 74 5.09 -32.91 7.18
N SER A 75 3.94 -32.36 7.63
CA SER A 75 3.77 -30.91 7.78
C SER A 75 4.47 -30.35 9.01
N SER A 76 4.47 -31.10 10.13
CA SER A 76 5.13 -30.72 11.38
C SER A 76 6.63 -30.40 11.23
N MET A 77 7.33 -31.07 10.31
CA MET A 77 8.77 -30.85 10.12
C MET A 77 9.08 -29.54 9.36
N VAL A 78 8.13 -29.03 8.57
CA VAL A 78 8.26 -27.74 7.87
C VAL A 78 7.74 -26.59 8.73
N THR A 79 6.72 -26.84 9.56
CA THR A 79 6.18 -25.86 10.52
C THR A 79 7.16 -25.52 11.64
N ASP A 80 8.06 -26.44 12.02
CA ASP A 80 9.06 -26.21 13.09
C ASP A 80 10.23 -25.29 12.68
N PHE A 81 10.47 -25.06 11.39
CA PHE A 81 11.59 -24.21 10.93
C PHE A 81 11.16 -22.80 10.51
N LEU A 82 9.89 -22.57 10.18
CA LEU A 82 9.40 -21.32 9.65
C LEU A 82 7.97 -21.06 10.14
N ASP A 83 7.86 -20.22 11.17
CA ASP A 83 6.60 -19.71 11.71
C ASP A 83 5.80 -19.02 10.59
N THR A 84 4.89 -19.79 9.98
CA THR A 84 4.34 -19.53 8.64
C THR A 84 3.35 -18.36 8.65
N SER A 85 2.68 -18.10 9.77
CA SER A 85 1.78 -16.97 9.95
C SER A 85 2.54 -15.65 10.09
N LEU A 86 3.58 -15.64 10.93
CA LEU A 86 4.36 -14.46 11.26
C LEU A 86 5.21 -14.04 10.07
N THR A 87 5.85 -14.99 9.38
CA THR A 87 6.63 -14.71 8.17
C THR A 87 5.76 -14.17 7.04
N PHE A 88 4.56 -14.74 6.83
CA PHE A 88 3.62 -14.25 5.81
C PHE A 88 3.09 -12.85 6.14
N THR A 89 2.76 -12.60 7.40
CA THR A 89 2.32 -11.28 7.89
C THR A 89 3.44 -10.24 7.74
N LEU A 90 4.68 -10.60 8.09
CA LEU A 90 5.83 -9.72 7.90
C LEU A 90 6.09 -9.41 6.43
N LEU A 91 5.98 -10.39 5.53
CA LEU A 91 6.10 -10.19 4.09
C LEU A 91 5.04 -9.19 3.58
N LYS A 92 3.78 -9.35 4.02
CA LYS A 92 2.66 -8.45 3.70
C LYS A 92 2.91 -7.01 4.17
N VAL A 93 3.38 -6.86 5.40
CA VAL A 93 3.78 -5.55 5.97
C VAL A 93 4.96 -4.95 5.19
N GLY A 94 5.93 -5.77 4.78
CA GLY A 94 7.05 -5.35 3.93
C GLY A 94 6.56 -4.79 2.59
N ILE A 95 5.65 -5.49 1.91
CA ILE A 95 5.05 -5.03 0.65
C ILE A 95 4.27 -3.72 0.86
N ALA A 96 3.51 -3.61 1.95
CA ALA A 96 2.80 -2.38 2.31
C ALA A 96 3.77 -1.19 2.51
N GLY A 97 4.91 -1.44 3.17
CA GLY A 97 5.98 -0.46 3.32
C GLY A 97 6.60 -0.02 1.99
N VAL A 98 6.85 -0.97 1.08
CA VAL A 98 7.35 -0.67 -0.28
C VAL A 98 6.34 0.19 -1.06
N ILE A 99 5.05 -0.10 -0.96
CA ILE A 99 3.99 0.70 -1.59
C ILE A 99 3.99 2.14 -1.04
N CYS A 100 4.04 2.30 0.29
CA CYS A 100 4.15 3.60 0.93
C CYS A 100 5.40 4.37 0.48
N TRP A 101 6.54 3.70 0.39
CA TRP A 101 7.79 4.31 -0.06
C TRP A 101 7.74 4.74 -1.54
N PHE A 102 7.25 3.87 -2.42
CA PHE A 102 7.07 4.17 -3.83
C PHE A 102 6.14 5.37 -4.04
N TYR A 103 4.98 5.36 -3.35
CA TYR A 103 4.09 6.50 -3.37
C TYR A 103 4.64 7.70 -2.62
N SER A 104 5.63 7.60 -1.73
CA SER A 104 6.24 8.81 -1.16
C SER A 104 7.09 9.57 -2.19
N GLN A 105 7.61 8.88 -3.21
CA GLN A 105 8.48 9.48 -4.22
C GLN A 105 7.79 9.83 -5.55
N ALA A 106 6.69 9.17 -5.91
CA ALA A 106 6.10 9.30 -7.25
C ALA A 106 5.41 10.65 -7.55
N VAL A 107 6.06 11.59 -8.24
CA VAL A 107 5.43 12.81 -8.77
C VAL A 107 4.87 12.49 -10.16
N PHE A 108 3.62 12.89 -10.45
CA PHE A 108 2.97 12.58 -11.74
C PHE A 108 2.66 13.86 -12.52
N GLU A 109 2.99 13.88 -13.81
CA GLU A 109 2.61 14.98 -14.71
C GLU A 109 1.11 14.97 -15.05
N TYR A 110 0.56 16.15 -15.41
CA TYR A 110 -0.84 16.31 -15.83
C TYR A 110 -1.29 15.39 -16.95
N ARG A 111 -0.39 15.10 -17.89
CA ARG A 111 -0.66 14.20 -19.01
C ARG A 111 -0.82 12.74 -18.58
N GLN A 112 -0.25 12.35 -17.44
CA GLN A 112 -0.25 10.96 -16.94
C GLN A 112 -1.26 10.71 -15.81
N GLN A 113 -2.24 11.60 -15.65
CA GLN A 113 -3.28 11.49 -14.62
C GLN A 113 -4.05 10.14 -14.68
N HIS A 114 -4.32 9.61 -15.87
CA HIS A 114 -5.00 8.32 -16.04
C HIS A 114 -4.13 7.13 -15.62
N LEU A 115 -2.82 7.20 -15.85
CA LEU A 115 -1.88 6.15 -15.46
C LEU A 115 -1.81 6.02 -13.94
N ARG A 116 -1.84 7.15 -13.22
CA ARG A 116 -1.90 7.16 -11.75
C ARG A 116 -3.15 6.46 -11.22
N VAL A 117 -4.32 6.69 -11.83
CA VAL A 117 -5.57 6.04 -11.43
C VAL A 117 -5.50 4.53 -11.68
N LEU A 118 -4.92 4.11 -12.81
CA LEU A 118 -4.74 2.70 -13.14
C LEU A 118 -3.79 2.01 -12.14
N ILE A 119 -2.65 2.62 -11.83
CA ILE A 119 -1.70 2.09 -10.83
C ILE A 119 -2.36 1.98 -9.45
N ALA A 120 -3.09 3.02 -9.02
CA ALA A 120 -3.81 3.01 -7.77
C ALA A 120 -4.85 1.88 -7.72
N LEU A 121 -5.60 1.69 -8.81
CA LEU A 121 -6.59 0.62 -8.93
C LEU A 121 -5.93 -0.76 -8.88
N CYS A 122 -4.85 -0.98 -9.65
CA CYS A 122 -4.12 -2.25 -9.65
C CYS A 122 -3.59 -2.60 -8.25
N LEU A 123 -2.95 -1.65 -7.58
CA LEU A 123 -2.42 -1.86 -6.23
C LEU A 123 -3.53 -2.08 -5.20
N MET A 124 -4.66 -1.39 -5.36
CA MET A 124 -5.84 -1.61 -4.53
C MET A 124 -6.36 -3.04 -4.68
N VAL A 125 -6.51 -3.54 -5.92
CA VAL A 125 -6.96 -4.91 -6.18
C VAL A 125 -5.98 -5.93 -5.58
N VAL A 126 -4.67 -5.72 -5.75
CA VAL A 126 -3.63 -6.61 -5.21
C VAL A 126 -3.66 -6.69 -3.67
N GLY A 127 -3.95 -5.59 -2.98
CA GLY A 127 -4.06 -5.56 -1.51
C GLY A 127 -5.42 -6.04 -0.98
N MET A 128 -6.52 -5.55 -1.54
CA MET A 128 -7.87 -5.77 -1.02
C MET A 128 -8.46 -7.13 -1.40
N ALA A 129 -8.17 -7.66 -2.58
CA ALA A 129 -8.70 -8.95 -3.00
C ALA A 129 -8.30 -10.12 -2.06
N PRO A 130 -7.01 -10.28 -1.69
CA PRO A 130 -6.63 -11.32 -0.73
C PRO A 130 -7.17 -11.03 0.67
N ALA A 131 -7.18 -9.77 1.12
CA ALA A 131 -7.71 -9.39 2.43
C ALA A 131 -9.18 -9.82 2.59
N LEU A 132 -9.99 -9.47 1.59
CA LEU A 132 -11.41 -9.80 1.58
C LEU A 132 -11.63 -11.32 1.52
N ARG A 133 -10.84 -12.04 0.72
CA ARG A 133 -10.85 -13.52 0.68
C ARG A 133 -10.57 -14.11 2.06
N ASN A 134 -9.54 -13.62 2.76
CA ASN A 134 -9.16 -14.15 4.07
C ASN A 134 -10.16 -13.78 5.16
N VAL A 135 -10.73 -12.57 5.15
CA VAL A 135 -11.82 -12.19 6.06
C VAL A 135 -13.07 -13.06 5.84
N PHE A 136 -13.44 -13.35 4.59
CA PHE A 136 -14.55 -14.26 4.30
C PHE A 136 -14.26 -15.67 4.79
N ARG A 137 -13.04 -16.15 4.59
CA ARG A 137 -12.60 -17.45 5.09
C ARG A 137 -12.76 -17.54 6.61
N LEU A 138 -12.29 -16.52 7.35
CA LEU A 138 -12.45 -16.44 8.80
C LEU A 138 -13.91 -16.41 9.24
N THR A 139 -14.72 -15.60 8.58
CA THR A 139 -16.16 -15.45 8.91
C THR A 139 -16.92 -16.76 8.68
N LEU A 140 -16.55 -17.53 7.65
CA LEU A 140 -17.15 -18.82 7.33
C LEU A 140 -16.53 -19.98 8.13
N GLY A 141 -15.39 -19.76 8.79
CA GLY A 141 -14.70 -20.74 9.63
C GLY A 141 -14.07 -21.92 8.89
N VAL A 142 -13.61 -21.69 7.64
CA VAL A 142 -13.00 -22.71 6.76
C VAL A 142 -11.50 -22.52 6.55
#